data_AF-A0A3N1ARJ4-F1
#
_entry.id   AF-A0A3N1ARJ4-F1
#
_cell.length_a   1.000
_cell.length_b   1.000
_cell.length_c   1.000
_cell.angle_alpha   90.00
_cell.angle_beta   90.00
_cell.angle_gamma   90.00
#
_symmetry.space_group_name_H-M   'P 1'
#
loop_
_entity.id
_entity.type
_entity.pdbx_description
1 polymer ?
#
loop_
_entity_poly.entity_id
_entity_poly.type
_entity_poly.pdbx_seq_one_letter_code
_entity_poly.pdbx_strand_id
1 'polypeptide(L)'
;MSSVPRRTVRRSLLAAAGAAVLVAAALIIPTTAAHAAVVCNVTYQANTWNEGSGAGGFTANITINNRQDPVNGWSLRFTLPSGQTLTQGWSANWSGSSGAITATNASWNGNLGTGASTSIGFNGRWTGSYSSPTAFTLNGVACNGGTGPTTPPPVTTAPPPVTTAPPPVTTAPPPVTTPPPTGGPRVDNPYVGADVYVNPIWSANAAAEPGGSRIADQPTAVWLDRTSAIYGNNSPTTGDMGLADHLDEAVAQDAANGSRSLAIQIVIYNLPGRDCSALASNGELGPDEIDAYRDDYIDPIAEIMGRAEYRNLRIVSVIEIDSLPNLVTNVSGRETAVPECDVMLANGNYVNGVGYALAQLGAVPNVYNYVDAGHHGWLGWDSNFGPSAQIIAEAANASGASPSDVHGFATNTANFSALQEPYITVDGTTRQSNWIDWNYYNDELSFAQAFRQRLVQEGFSSSVGMLIDTSRNGWGGASRPTGPSSASDLNTRIDESRVDRRIHKGNWCNQSGAGLGERPTAAPASGIDAYVWIKPPGESDGSSSEIPNDEGKGFDRMCDPTYTGNPRNNNNMSGALPDAPVSGHWFSAQFQELMANAYPPL
;
A
#
# COMPACT_ATOMS: atom_id res chain seq x y z
N MET A 1 -12.70 90.82 -18.62
CA MET A 1 -11.23 90.99 -18.69
C MET A 1 -10.70 90.95 -17.26
N SER A 2 -9.59 90.23 -17.09
CA SER A 2 -8.72 90.00 -15.91
C SER A 2 -8.61 91.21 -14.95
N SER A 3 -8.29 91.13 -13.66
CA SER A 3 -7.31 90.29 -12.93
C SER A 3 -7.29 90.71 -11.43
N VAL A 4 -7.03 89.75 -10.51
CA VAL A 4 -6.11 89.74 -9.31
C VAL A 4 -5.96 91.04 -8.48
N PRO A 5 -6.04 91.10 -7.11
CA PRO A 5 -5.10 90.46 -6.13
C PRO A 5 -5.67 90.02 -4.75
N ARG A 6 -5.13 88.97 -4.08
CA ARG A 6 -4.09 88.97 -3.01
C ARG A 6 -4.34 89.88 -1.78
N ARG A 7 -4.48 89.26 -0.59
CA ARG A 7 -3.59 89.31 0.62
C ARG A 7 -4.33 89.36 1.97
N THR A 8 -4.07 88.33 2.80
CA THR A 8 -3.77 88.31 4.27
C THR A 8 -4.69 89.06 5.24
N VAL A 9 -4.88 88.61 6.50
CA VAL A 9 -4.16 89.15 7.68
C VAL A 9 -4.77 88.61 9.01
N ARG A 10 -3.91 88.07 9.90
CA ARG A 10 -3.90 88.15 11.41
C ARG A 10 -4.97 87.37 12.23
N ARG A 11 -4.77 86.96 13.50
CA ARG A 11 -3.69 87.06 14.53
C ARG A 11 -4.06 86.22 15.78
N SER A 12 -3.03 85.81 16.53
CA SER A 12 -2.91 85.77 18.01
C SER A 12 -3.76 84.77 18.82
N LEU A 13 -3.19 83.77 19.52
CA LEU A 13 -2.44 83.76 20.80
C LEU A 13 -3.30 83.86 22.08
N LEU A 14 -3.14 82.87 22.98
CA LEU A 14 -3.11 82.88 24.47
C LEU A 14 -3.87 81.68 25.11
N ALA A 15 -3.13 80.78 25.80
CA ALA A 15 -3.17 80.52 27.26
C ALA A 15 -4.37 79.68 27.75
N ALA A 16 -4.38 78.91 28.84
CA ALA A 16 -3.43 78.16 29.67
C ALA A 16 -4.33 77.35 30.65
N ALA A 17 -3.84 76.21 31.15
CA ALA A 17 -4.20 75.53 32.41
C ALA A 17 -5.63 74.97 32.63
N GLY A 18 -5.73 73.64 32.50
CA GLY A 18 -6.09 72.67 33.56
C GLY A 18 -7.36 72.87 34.42
N ALA A 19 -8.30 71.92 34.28
CA ALA A 19 -8.97 71.26 35.41
C ALA A 19 -9.63 69.96 34.92
N ALA A 20 -9.30 68.84 35.58
CA ALA A 20 -9.81 67.51 35.29
C ALA A 20 -11.28 67.35 35.75
N VAL A 21 -12.13 66.86 34.86
CA VAL A 21 -13.43 66.26 35.21
C VAL A 21 -13.57 64.96 34.41
N LEU A 22 -13.62 63.85 35.14
CA LEU A 22 -13.86 62.50 34.66
C LEU A 22 -15.28 62.38 34.07
N VAL A 23 -15.39 62.01 32.80
CA VAL A 23 -16.58 61.36 32.24
C VAL A 23 -16.11 60.13 31.47
N ALA A 24 -16.60 58.99 31.93
CA ALA A 24 -16.29 57.66 31.43
C ALA A 24 -16.72 57.48 29.96
N ALA A 25 -15.75 57.22 29.10
CA ALA A 25 -15.98 56.49 27.85
C ALA A 25 -15.14 55.21 27.93
N ALA A 26 -15.79 54.11 28.33
CA ALA A 26 -15.19 52.79 28.26
C ALA A 26 -14.99 52.46 26.77
N LEU A 27 -13.78 52.67 26.25
CA LEU A 27 -13.34 51.92 25.08
C LEU A 27 -13.15 50.48 25.54
N ILE A 28 -14.09 49.62 25.18
CA ILE A 28 -13.88 48.18 25.16
C ILE A 28 -12.82 47.96 24.06
N ILE A 29 -11.55 47.90 24.46
CA ILE A 29 -10.55 47.23 23.65
C ILE A 29 -10.89 45.75 23.82
N PRO A 30 -11.29 45.02 22.77
CA PRO A 30 -11.31 43.57 22.88
C PRO A 30 -9.86 43.18 23.15
N THR A 31 -9.57 42.72 24.37
CA THR A 31 -8.39 41.91 24.61
C THR A 31 -8.60 40.68 23.74
N THR A 32 -8.04 40.69 22.53
CA THR A 32 -7.86 39.44 21.80
C THR A 32 -7.01 38.60 22.74
N ALA A 33 -7.62 37.54 23.29
CA ALA A 33 -6.85 36.51 23.94
C ALA A 33 -5.76 36.14 22.93
N ALA A 34 -4.50 36.32 23.30
CA ALA A 34 -3.41 35.72 22.56
C ALA A 34 -3.69 34.22 22.63
N HIS A 35 -4.23 33.65 21.56
CA HIS A 35 -4.35 32.20 21.45
C HIS A 35 -2.93 31.67 21.61
N ALA A 36 -2.68 30.94 22.70
CA ALA A 36 -1.43 30.24 22.89
C ALA A 36 -1.18 29.42 21.61
N ALA A 37 -0.01 29.57 21.01
CA ALA A 37 0.36 28.77 19.86
C ALA A 37 0.20 27.29 20.25
N VAL A 38 -0.61 26.55 19.49
CA VAL A 38 -0.80 25.11 19.72
C VAL A 38 0.53 24.44 19.39
N VAL A 39 1.32 24.11 20.41
CA VAL A 39 2.67 23.55 20.26
C VAL A 39 2.69 22.08 19.87
N CYS A 40 1.57 21.38 20.05
CA CYS A 40 1.39 20.00 19.68
C CYS A 40 -0.09 19.68 19.49
N ASN A 41 -0.37 18.76 18.58
CA ASN A 41 -1.65 18.09 18.48
C ASN A 41 -1.47 16.63 18.96
N VAL A 42 -2.32 16.17 19.86
CA VAL A 42 -2.32 14.81 20.37
C VAL A 42 -3.67 14.17 20.12
N THR A 43 -3.67 13.10 19.33
CA THR A 43 -4.85 12.26 19.11
C THR A 43 -4.75 11.05 20.02
N TYR A 44 -5.80 10.78 20.79
CA TYR A 44 -5.90 9.59 21.63
C TYR A 44 -7.11 8.78 21.16
N GLN A 45 -6.85 7.57 20.66
CA GLN A 45 -7.87 6.62 20.23
C GLN A 45 -7.77 5.38 21.11
N ALA A 46 -8.91 4.85 21.54
CA ALA A 46 -8.92 3.65 22.35
C ALA A 46 -10.00 2.67 21.92
N ASN A 47 -9.59 1.42 21.75
CA ASN A 47 -10.47 0.28 21.53
C ASN A 47 -10.69 -0.39 22.88
N THR A 48 -11.94 -0.45 23.33
CA THR A 48 -12.29 -0.95 24.67
C THR A 48 -13.16 -2.19 24.56
N TRP A 49 -13.01 -3.12 25.52
CA TRP A 49 -13.86 -4.30 25.62
C TRP A 49 -14.26 -4.57 27.07
N ASN A 50 -15.37 -5.28 27.25
CA ASN A 50 -15.86 -5.69 28.57
C ASN A 50 -15.35 -7.09 28.91
N GLU A 51 -14.89 -7.29 30.15
CA GLU A 51 -14.50 -8.61 30.68
C GLU A 51 -15.45 -9.09 31.78
N GLY A 52 -16.33 -8.21 32.29
CA GLY A 52 -17.35 -8.54 33.29
C GLY A 52 -18.19 -7.32 33.67
N SER A 53 -19.10 -7.47 34.64
CA SER A 53 -19.94 -6.35 35.10
C SER A 53 -19.09 -5.26 35.75
N GLY A 54 -18.91 -4.13 35.06
CA GLY A 54 -18.16 -2.98 35.54
C GLY A 54 -16.64 -3.13 35.45
N ALA A 55 -16.12 -4.00 34.59
CA ALA A 55 -14.69 -4.11 34.33
C ALA A 55 -14.39 -4.56 32.89
N GLY A 56 -13.23 -4.16 32.37
CA GLY A 56 -12.81 -4.51 31.02
C GLY A 56 -11.36 -4.12 30.72
N GLY A 57 -10.97 -4.33 29.47
CA GLY A 57 -9.66 -3.95 28.94
C GLY A 57 -9.77 -2.88 27.86
N PHE A 58 -8.64 -2.30 27.52
CA PHE A 58 -8.53 -1.40 26.38
C PHE A 58 -7.12 -1.37 25.80
N THR A 59 -7.04 -1.05 24.51
CA THR A 59 -5.81 -0.74 23.78
C THR A 59 -5.91 0.71 23.33
N ALA A 60 -4.95 1.54 23.74
CA ALA A 60 -4.91 2.95 23.40
C ALA A 60 -3.73 3.26 22.47
N ASN A 61 -4.00 4.00 21.40
CA ASN A 61 -3.02 4.59 20.51
C ASN A 61 -3.01 6.11 20.70
N ILE A 62 -1.81 6.67 20.87
CA ILE A 62 -1.56 8.08 21.04
C ILE A 62 -0.65 8.55 19.91
N THR A 63 -1.17 9.44 19.06
CA THR A 63 -0.37 10.12 18.03
C THR A 63 0.03 11.49 18.55
N ILE A 64 1.34 11.73 18.68
CA ILE A 64 1.92 12.99 19.07
C ILE A 64 2.40 13.69 17.80
N ASN A 65 1.81 14.83 17.48
CA ASN A 65 2.21 15.65 16.35
C ASN A 65 2.82 16.97 16.86
N ASN A 66 4.09 17.19 16.53
CA ASN A 66 4.84 18.36 16.97
C ASN A 66 4.52 19.56 16.09
N ARG A 67 4.07 20.67 16.67
CA ARG A 67 3.74 21.92 15.95
C ARG A 67 4.66 23.08 16.34
N GLN A 68 5.58 22.84 17.26
CA GLN A 68 6.66 23.76 17.67
C GLN A 68 7.95 23.47 16.90
N ASP A 69 9.03 24.15 17.26
CA ASP A 69 10.38 23.88 16.76
C ASP A 69 10.77 22.40 16.96
N PRO A 70 11.67 21.85 16.13
CA PRO A 70 12.10 20.46 16.25
C PRO A 70 12.59 20.15 17.67
N VAL A 71 12.11 19.03 18.23
CA VAL A 71 12.54 18.55 19.54
C VAL A 71 13.42 17.31 19.36
N ASN A 72 14.52 17.25 20.14
CA ASN A 72 15.37 16.08 20.23
C ASN A 72 15.24 15.52 21.65
N GLY A 73 14.36 14.53 21.78
CA GLY A 73 13.82 14.03 23.02
C GLY A 73 12.44 14.62 23.30
N TRP A 74 11.47 13.74 23.58
CA TRP A 74 10.12 14.16 23.94
C TRP A 74 9.59 13.40 25.15
N SER A 75 8.76 14.09 25.93
CA SER A 75 8.07 13.59 27.10
C SER A 75 6.60 13.98 27.01
N LEU A 76 5.73 13.02 26.74
CA LEU A 76 4.29 13.18 26.81
C LEU A 76 3.80 12.86 28.23
N ARG A 77 2.97 13.75 28.81
CA ARG A 77 2.30 13.49 30.09
C ARG A 77 0.80 13.67 29.98
N PHE A 78 0.06 12.78 30.61
CA PHE A 78 -1.40 12.80 30.71
C PHE A 78 -1.85 12.06 31.97
N THR A 79 -3.13 12.17 32.32
CA THR A 79 -3.72 11.48 33.47
C THR A 79 -4.76 10.48 32.99
N LEU A 80 -4.59 9.21 33.33
CA LEU A 80 -5.62 8.20 33.19
C LEU A 80 -6.78 8.50 34.16
N PRO A 81 -8.04 8.47 33.70
CA PRO A 81 -9.19 8.60 34.59
C PRO A 81 -9.24 7.51 35.68
N SER A 82 -9.94 7.83 36.78
CA SER A 82 -10.08 6.92 37.91
C SER A 82 -10.63 5.55 37.48
N GLY A 83 -10.08 4.48 38.03
CA GLY A 83 -10.47 3.11 37.70
C GLY A 83 -9.73 2.52 36.49
N GLN A 84 -8.85 3.29 35.82
CA GLN A 84 -8.03 2.80 34.71
C GLN A 84 -6.56 2.58 35.10
N THR A 85 -5.94 1.57 34.49
CA THR A 85 -4.54 1.20 34.71
C THR A 85 -3.86 0.90 33.37
N LEU A 86 -2.62 1.34 33.20
CA LEU A 86 -1.72 0.91 32.12
C LEU A 86 -1.04 -0.40 32.54
N THR A 87 -1.12 -1.43 31.71
CA THR A 87 -0.52 -2.75 31.98
C THR A 87 0.75 -2.99 31.17
N GLN A 88 0.75 -2.60 29.89
CA GLN A 88 1.90 -2.80 28.99
C GLN A 88 1.90 -1.73 27.90
N GLY A 89 2.99 -0.99 27.76
CA GLY A 89 3.15 0.02 26.70
C GLY A 89 4.25 -0.34 25.71
N TRP A 90 4.20 0.25 24.52
CA TRP A 90 5.20 0.13 23.45
C TRP A 90 5.51 1.49 22.83
N SER A 91 6.56 1.53 22.00
CA SER A 91 7.05 2.72 21.27
C SER A 91 7.40 3.94 22.13
N ALA A 92 7.45 3.78 23.46
CA ALA A 92 7.89 4.77 24.42
C ALA A 92 8.42 4.05 25.67
N ASN A 93 9.23 4.76 26.44
CA ASN A 93 9.54 4.39 27.82
C ASN A 93 8.44 4.94 28.73
N TRP A 94 7.67 4.04 29.33
CA TRP A 94 6.48 4.36 30.13
C TRP A 94 6.80 4.38 31.63
N SER A 95 6.25 5.36 32.35
CA SER A 95 6.30 5.43 33.81
C SER A 95 4.94 5.85 34.38
N GLY A 96 4.60 5.26 35.53
CA GLY A 96 3.25 5.29 36.09
C GLY A 96 2.38 4.16 35.52
N SER A 97 1.44 3.68 36.33
CA SER A 97 0.50 2.61 35.95
C SER A 97 -0.96 2.99 36.20
N SER A 98 -1.24 4.08 36.90
CA SER A 98 -2.58 4.66 37.09
C SER A 98 -2.45 6.15 37.44
N GLY A 99 -3.51 6.93 37.23
CA GLY A 99 -3.43 8.38 37.43
C GLY A 99 -2.43 9.02 36.46
N ALA A 100 -1.42 9.73 36.96
CA ALA A 100 -0.45 10.42 36.11
C ALA A 100 0.47 9.43 35.38
N ILE A 101 0.47 9.50 34.05
CA ILE A 101 1.31 8.70 33.14
C ILE A 101 2.31 9.62 32.44
N THR A 102 3.56 9.17 32.36
CA THR A 102 4.61 9.82 31.55
C THR A 102 5.17 8.82 30.56
N ALA A 103 5.13 9.18 29.27
CA ALA A 103 5.77 8.46 28.18
C ALA A 103 6.94 9.32 27.66
N THR A 104 8.12 8.73 27.55
CA THR A 104 9.30 9.38 26.95
C THR A 104 9.76 8.61 25.72
N ASN A 105 10.41 9.28 24.79
CA ASN A 105 10.87 8.65 23.56
C ASN A 105 11.74 7.41 23.81
N ALA A 106 11.61 6.42 22.93
CA ALA A 106 12.59 5.37 22.75
C ALA A 106 13.85 5.95 22.07
N SER A 107 14.92 5.15 22.00
CA SER A 107 16.20 5.58 21.41
C SER A 107 16.07 6.01 19.94
N TRP A 108 15.06 5.51 19.23
CA TRP A 108 14.89 5.66 17.79
C TRP A 108 13.85 6.71 17.36
N ASN A 109 12.93 7.12 18.24
CA ASN A 109 11.91 8.13 17.92
C ASN A 109 12.06 9.45 18.69
N GLY A 110 13.25 9.75 19.20
CA GLY A 110 13.49 10.98 19.95
C GLY A 110 13.43 12.26 19.12
N ASN A 111 13.81 12.20 17.84
CA ASN A 111 13.84 13.37 16.96
C ASN A 111 12.46 13.60 16.33
N LEU A 112 11.79 14.68 16.70
CA LEU A 112 10.47 15.03 16.19
C LEU A 112 10.50 16.45 15.62
N GLY A 113 10.65 16.54 14.29
CA GLY A 113 10.66 17.80 13.56
C GLY A 113 9.35 18.59 13.68
N THR A 114 9.34 19.85 13.24
CA THR A 114 8.10 20.62 13.14
C THR A 114 7.19 19.99 12.09
N GLY A 115 5.93 19.73 12.46
CA GLY A 115 4.94 19.04 11.64
C GLY A 115 5.02 17.51 11.69
N ALA A 116 6.12 16.94 12.21
CA ALA A 116 6.32 15.49 12.30
C ALA A 116 5.45 14.85 13.40
N SER A 117 5.13 13.57 13.21
CA SER A 117 4.34 12.78 14.16
C SER A 117 5.08 11.55 14.64
N THR A 118 4.77 11.10 15.85
CA THR A 118 5.14 9.77 16.35
C THR A 118 3.95 9.14 17.06
N SER A 119 3.80 7.83 16.93
CA SER A 119 2.70 7.08 17.53
C SER A 119 3.22 6.13 18.60
N ILE A 120 2.56 6.15 19.74
CA ILE A 120 2.86 5.29 20.89
C ILE A 120 1.58 4.65 21.37
N GLY A 121 1.67 3.49 22.01
CA GLY A 121 0.47 2.81 22.48
C GLY A 121 0.68 2.03 23.76
N PHE A 122 -0.44 1.69 24.38
CA PHE A 122 -0.44 0.84 25.57
C PHE A 122 -1.76 0.08 25.71
N ASN A 123 -1.66 -1.10 26.31
CA ASN A 123 -2.79 -1.85 26.83
C ASN A 123 -3.05 -1.45 28.28
N GLY A 124 -4.32 -1.46 28.66
CA GLY A 124 -4.76 -1.13 29.99
C GLY A 124 -6.02 -1.89 30.41
N ARG A 125 -6.34 -1.78 31.70
CA ARG A 125 -7.58 -2.29 32.31
C ARG A 125 -8.38 -1.15 32.89
N TRP A 126 -9.70 -1.26 32.86
CA TRP A 126 -10.61 -0.30 33.48
C TRP A 126 -11.64 -1.00 34.39
N THR A 127 -12.08 -0.28 35.41
CA THR A 127 -13.17 -0.66 36.33
C THR A 127 -14.15 0.51 36.45
N GLY A 128 -15.42 0.22 36.67
CA GLY A 128 -16.49 1.22 36.58
C GLY A 128 -16.86 1.51 35.13
N SER A 129 -16.39 2.64 34.60
CA SER A 129 -16.61 3.04 33.21
C SER A 129 -15.33 3.57 32.57
N TYR A 130 -15.15 3.27 31.27
CA TYR A 130 -14.04 3.80 30.50
C TYR A 130 -14.29 5.26 30.08
N SER A 131 -13.24 6.07 30.10
CA SER A 131 -13.20 7.42 29.52
C SER A 131 -11.78 7.76 29.06
N SER A 132 -11.62 8.47 27.94
CA SER A 132 -10.28 8.83 27.46
C SER A 132 -9.69 10.01 28.26
N PRO A 133 -8.36 10.07 28.45
CA PRO A 133 -7.68 11.28 28.92
C PRO A 133 -8.00 12.47 28.00
N THR A 134 -8.21 13.65 28.59
CA THR A 134 -8.61 14.85 27.86
C THR A 134 -7.53 15.93 27.80
N ALA A 135 -6.46 15.77 28.58
CA ALA A 135 -5.38 16.74 28.68
C ALA A 135 -4.01 16.06 28.52
N PHE A 136 -3.22 16.61 27.61
CA PHE A 136 -1.88 16.15 27.29
C PHE A 136 -0.90 17.32 27.34
N THR A 137 0.31 17.05 27.80
CA THR A 137 1.42 18.01 27.69
C THR A 137 2.61 17.33 27.01
N LEU A 138 3.23 18.03 26.06
CA LEU A 138 4.47 17.63 25.41
C LEU A 138 5.60 18.50 25.95
N ASN A 139 6.61 17.90 26.55
CA ASN A 139 7.74 18.60 27.18
C ASN A 139 7.29 19.68 28.18
N GLY A 140 6.16 19.44 28.86
CA GLY A 140 5.57 20.35 29.84
C GLY A 140 4.65 21.44 29.28
N VAL A 141 4.43 21.49 27.96
CA VAL A 141 3.55 22.46 27.32
C VAL A 141 2.26 21.78 26.86
N ALA A 142 1.10 22.40 27.06
CA ALA A 142 -0.19 21.82 26.74
C ALA A 142 -0.40 21.61 25.22
N CYS A 143 -0.90 20.43 24.86
CA CYS A 143 -1.34 20.12 23.50
C CYS A 143 -2.82 20.46 23.30
N ASN A 144 -3.28 20.51 22.05
CA ASN A 144 -4.69 20.67 21.66
C ASN A 144 -5.35 21.98 22.13
N GLY A 145 -4.56 23.03 22.41
CA GLY A 145 -5.08 24.34 22.79
C GLY A 145 -5.66 24.44 24.20
N GLY A 146 -5.42 23.46 25.08
CA GLY A 146 -5.91 23.46 26.46
C GLY A 146 -5.14 24.40 27.39
N THR A 147 -5.84 25.06 28.31
CA THR A 147 -5.26 25.86 29.40
C THR A 147 -4.89 24.96 30.60
N GLY A 148 -3.67 24.41 30.60
CA GLY A 148 -3.11 23.64 31.71
C GLY A 148 -2.13 24.44 32.60
N PRO A 149 -2.00 24.13 33.90
CA PRO A 149 -1.32 24.97 34.89
C PRO A 149 0.21 25.03 34.73
N THR A 150 0.75 26.23 34.83
CA THR A 150 2.19 26.54 34.81
C THR A 150 2.84 26.19 36.15
N THR A 151 3.62 25.11 36.21
CA THR A 151 4.71 25.01 37.19
C THR A 151 5.86 24.16 36.65
N PRO A 152 7.02 24.76 36.31
CA PRO A 152 8.22 24.00 35.90
C PRO A 152 8.93 23.39 37.12
N PRO A 153 9.59 22.23 37.01
CA PRO A 153 10.53 21.74 38.01
C PRO A 153 11.83 22.56 38.00
N PRO A 154 12.53 22.70 39.14
CA PRO A 154 13.68 23.60 39.27
C PRO A 154 14.91 23.02 38.55
N VAL A 155 15.49 23.79 37.62
CA VAL A 155 16.80 23.49 37.02
C VAL A 155 17.83 24.47 37.56
N THR A 156 18.88 23.91 38.15
CA THR A 156 20.05 24.58 38.69
C THR A 156 20.82 25.35 37.62
N THR A 157 21.25 26.56 38.00
CA THR A 157 21.91 27.59 37.21
C THR A 157 23.34 27.24 36.76
N ALA A 158 23.64 27.52 35.49
CA ALA A 158 24.98 27.85 35.02
C ALA A 158 24.91 29.09 34.09
N PRO A 159 25.90 30.01 34.10
CA PRO A 159 25.77 31.36 33.53
C PRO A 159 26.06 31.43 32.01
N PRO A 160 25.65 32.51 31.33
CA PRO A 160 25.58 32.58 29.86
C PRO A 160 26.86 33.13 29.21
N PRO A 161 27.11 32.85 27.91
CA PRO A 161 27.89 33.73 27.07
C PRO A 161 27.01 34.79 26.38
N VAL A 162 27.62 35.93 26.14
CA VAL A 162 27.02 37.20 25.72
C VAL A 162 27.13 37.38 24.20
N THR A 163 26.18 38.15 23.62
CA THR A 163 26.18 38.86 22.31
C THR A 163 26.10 38.02 21.03
N THR A 164 25.40 38.40 19.94
CA THR A 164 25.10 39.72 19.35
C THR A 164 23.89 39.62 18.39
N ALA A 165 23.16 40.73 18.16
CA ALA A 165 21.97 40.79 17.31
C ALA A 165 22.27 40.73 15.78
N PRO A 166 21.44 40.08 14.95
CA PRO A 166 21.46 40.24 13.49
C PRO A 166 20.50 41.34 12.99
N PRO A 167 20.73 41.90 11.78
CA PRO A 167 20.01 43.05 11.22
C PRO A 167 18.64 42.68 10.62
N PRO A 168 17.76 43.65 10.30
CA PRO A 168 16.37 43.38 9.93
C PRO A 168 16.27 42.81 8.50
N VAL A 169 15.55 41.69 8.37
CA VAL A 169 15.24 41.06 7.07
C VAL A 169 13.97 41.67 6.50
N THR A 170 14.09 42.24 5.30
CA THR A 170 12.99 42.67 4.44
C THR A 170 12.07 41.52 4.08
N THR A 171 10.76 41.73 4.23
CA THR A 171 9.67 40.80 3.91
C THR A 171 9.66 40.40 2.43
N ALA A 172 9.73 39.10 2.13
CA ALA A 172 9.42 38.53 0.82
C ALA A 172 7.91 38.25 0.68
N PRO A 173 7.33 38.39 -0.53
CA PRO A 173 5.90 38.13 -0.80
C PRO A 173 5.57 36.62 -0.84
N PRO A 174 4.28 36.24 -0.73
CA PRO A 174 3.82 34.85 -0.54
C PRO A 174 4.18 33.91 -1.71
N PRO A 175 4.26 32.59 -1.48
CA PRO A 175 4.67 31.63 -2.50
C PRO A 175 3.64 31.54 -3.62
N VAL A 176 4.15 31.62 -4.85
CA VAL A 176 3.40 31.38 -6.08
C VAL A 176 3.25 29.87 -6.25
N THR A 177 2.02 29.39 -6.42
CA THR A 177 1.72 28.02 -6.86
C THR A 177 2.34 27.80 -8.23
N THR A 178 3.43 27.06 -8.27
CA THR A 178 4.04 26.59 -9.52
C THR A 178 3.30 25.32 -9.97
N PRO A 179 2.95 25.17 -11.25
CA PRO A 179 2.44 23.90 -11.78
C PRO A 179 3.50 22.80 -11.58
N PRO A 180 3.10 21.52 -11.45
CA PRO A 180 4.05 20.41 -11.40
C PRO A 180 5.00 20.49 -12.60
N PRO A 181 6.31 20.22 -12.42
CA PRO A 181 7.21 20.15 -13.56
C PRO A 181 6.74 19.04 -14.49
N THR A 182 6.55 19.35 -15.77
CA THR A 182 6.21 18.37 -16.79
C THR A 182 7.38 17.40 -16.94
N GLY A 183 7.26 16.20 -16.37
CA GLY A 183 8.01 15.04 -16.82
C GLY A 183 7.80 14.85 -18.33
N GLY A 184 8.74 14.19 -19.01
CA GLY A 184 8.55 13.85 -20.42
C GLY A 184 7.23 13.08 -20.63
N PRO A 185 6.65 13.09 -21.84
CA PRO A 185 5.44 12.32 -22.12
C PRO A 185 5.68 10.84 -21.79
N ARG A 186 4.67 10.15 -21.24
CA ARG A 186 4.72 8.70 -21.00
C ARG A 186 5.15 7.98 -22.27
N VAL A 187 6.08 7.04 -22.14
CA VAL A 187 6.48 6.17 -23.24
C VAL A 187 5.43 5.08 -23.47
N ASP A 188 5.39 4.49 -24.66
CA ASP A 188 4.43 3.43 -24.99
C ASP A 188 4.62 2.18 -24.11
N ASN A 189 5.86 1.76 -23.89
CA ASN A 189 6.20 0.65 -23.00
C ASN A 189 7.29 1.10 -22.01
N PRO A 190 7.01 1.11 -20.69
CA PRO A 190 7.95 1.59 -19.68
C PRO A 190 9.18 0.69 -19.48
N TYR A 191 9.16 -0.55 -19.96
CA TYR A 191 10.26 -1.50 -19.82
C TYR A 191 11.26 -1.45 -21.00
N VAL A 192 10.84 -0.99 -22.18
CA VAL A 192 11.74 -0.93 -23.34
C VAL A 192 12.85 0.10 -23.10
N GLY A 193 14.09 -0.37 -23.20
CA GLY A 193 15.29 0.44 -22.99
C GLY A 193 15.52 0.89 -21.54
N ALA A 194 14.79 0.30 -20.58
CA ALA A 194 14.97 0.55 -19.16
C ALA A 194 15.68 -0.63 -18.47
N ASP A 195 16.47 -0.32 -17.44
CA ASP A 195 16.71 -1.28 -16.36
C ASP A 195 15.48 -1.35 -15.46
N VAL A 196 15.41 -2.39 -14.63
CA VAL A 196 14.33 -2.56 -13.67
C VAL A 196 14.92 -2.65 -12.26
N TYR A 197 14.26 -1.99 -11.33
CA TYR A 197 14.62 -1.89 -9.92
C TYR A 197 14.82 -3.28 -9.28
N VAL A 198 15.96 -3.45 -8.60
CA VAL A 198 16.23 -4.61 -7.75
C VAL A 198 15.98 -4.22 -6.30
N ASN A 199 15.00 -4.86 -5.65
CA ASN A 199 14.66 -4.61 -4.25
C ASN A 199 15.76 -5.15 -3.33
N PRO A 200 16.47 -4.31 -2.55
CA PRO A 200 17.55 -4.75 -1.66
C PRO A 200 17.10 -5.72 -0.56
N ILE A 201 15.87 -5.56 -0.06
CA ILE A 201 15.32 -6.42 1.01
C ILE A 201 15.14 -7.84 0.48
N TRP A 202 14.44 -7.98 -0.65
CA TRP A 202 14.24 -9.28 -1.27
C TRP A 202 15.57 -9.89 -1.75
N SER A 203 16.45 -9.07 -2.36
CA SER A 203 17.77 -9.49 -2.81
C SER A 203 18.59 -10.10 -1.67
N ALA A 204 18.59 -9.48 -0.49
CA ALA A 204 19.27 -9.99 0.69
C ALA A 204 18.70 -11.32 1.18
N ASN A 205 17.37 -11.47 1.21
CA ASN A 205 16.72 -12.73 1.58
C ASN A 205 17.06 -13.85 0.58
N ALA A 206 16.98 -13.57 -0.72
CA ALA A 206 17.35 -14.52 -1.77
C ALA A 206 18.84 -14.90 -1.68
N ALA A 207 19.75 -13.95 -1.46
CA ALA A 207 21.18 -14.22 -1.35
C ALA A 207 21.56 -15.03 -0.09
N ALA A 208 20.74 -14.97 0.96
CA ALA A 208 20.93 -15.75 2.18
C ALA A 208 20.60 -17.25 2.00
N GLU A 209 19.82 -17.59 0.97
CA GLU A 209 19.48 -18.97 0.64
C GLU A 209 20.62 -19.69 -0.11
N PRO A 210 20.85 -20.99 0.15
CA PRO A 210 21.77 -21.80 -0.64
C PRO A 210 21.52 -21.67 -2.15
N GLY A 211 22.51 -21.14 -2.89
CA GLY A 211 22.44 -20.95 -4.34
C GLY A 211 21.57 -19.78 -4.80
N GLY A 212 20.91 -19.05 -3.90
CA GLY A 212 19.99 -17.97 -4.24
C GLY A 212 20.66 -16.72 -4.84
N SER A 213 22.00 -16.59 -4.71
CA SER A 213 22.78 -15.56 -5.40
C SER A 213 22.64 -15.60 -6.93
N ARG A 214 22.12 -16.68 -7.52
CA ARG A 214 21.86 -16.81 -8.96
C ARG A 214 20.65 -16.00 -9.43
N ILE A 215 19.79 -15.57 -8.50
CA ILE A 215 18.61 -14.77 -8.81
C ILE A 215 18.47 -13.52 -7.95
N ALA A 216 19.36 -13.33 -6.97
CA ALA A 216 19.29 -12.18 -6.06
C ALA A 216 19.43 -10.82 -6.77
N ASP A 217 19.92 -10.79 -8.01
CA ASP A 217 20.00 -9.60 -8.86
C ASP A 217 18.78 -9.41 -9.78
N GLN A 218 17.77 -10.27 -9.69
CA GLN A 218 16.56 -10.15 -10.49
C GLN A 218 15.62 -9.08 -9.91
N PRO A 219 14.95 -8.29 -10.77
CA PRO A 219 14.02 -7.27 -10.31
C PRO A 219 12.70 -7.88 -9.87
N THR A 220 12.20 -7.47 -8.71
CA THR A 220 10.89 -7.86 -8.15
C THR A 220 10.08 -6.63 -7.76
N ALA A 221 8.76 -6.72 -7.81
CA ALA A 221 7.91 -5.63 -7.37
C ALA A 221 7.97 -5.42 -5.85
N VAL A 222 7.70 -4.17 -5.42
CA VAL A 222 7.51 -3.78 -4.02
C VAL A 222 6.02 -3.77 -3.73
N TRP A 223 5.59 -4.45 -2.67
CA TRP A 223 4.18 -4.56 -2.31
C TRP A 223 3.80 -3.56 -1.23
N LEU A 224 2.81 -2.73 -1.49
CA LEU A 224 2.20 -1.88 -0.47
C LEU A 224 0.98 -2.61 0.10
N ASP A 225 1.20 -3.73 0.80
CA ASP A 225 0.14 -4.63 1.28
C ASP A 225 -0.68 -4.07 2.47
N ARG A 226 -0.38 -2.84 2.89
CA ARG A 226 -1.03 -2.11 3.99
C ARG A 226 -0.58 -0.65 4.01
N THR A 227 -1.31 0.19 4.72
CA THR A 227 -1.01 1.63 4.89
C THR A 227 0.35 1.87 5.53
N SER A 228 0.71 1.06 6.53
CA SER A 228 2.02 1.22 7.19
C SER A 228 3.22 0.89 6.29
N ALA A 229 3.04 0.12 5.21
CA ALA A 229 4.11 -0.18 4.24
C ALA A 229 4.54 1.06 3.44
N ILE A 230 3.68 2.09 3.35
CA ILE A 230 4.02 3.36 2.69
C ILE A 230 5.22 4.03 3.38
N TYR A 231 5.34 3.88 4.69
CA TYR A 231 6.29 4.63 5.53
C TYR A 231 7.43 3.79 6.11
N GLY A 232 7.46 2.48 5.81
CA GLY A 232 8.36 1.53 6.46
C GLY A 232 7.83 1.13 7.84
N ASN A 233 7.74 -0.16 8.08
CA ASN A 233 7.09 -0.70 9.29
C ASN A 233 7.91 -1.80 9.98
N ASN A 234 9.09 -2.14 9.47
CA ASN A 234 9.91 -3.28 9.92
C ASN A 234 9.11 -4.60 9.93
N SER A 235 8.07 -4.71 9.10
CA SER A 235 7.25 -5.90 9.07
C SER A 235 8.02 -7.05 8.41
N PRO A 236 7.65 -8.31 8.70
CA PRO A 236 8.24 -9.45 8.02
C PRO A 236 7.97 -9.49 6.50
N THR A 237 7.00 -8.72 5.98
CA THR A 237 6.64 -8.71 4.56
C THR A 237 7.34 -7.60 3.78
N THR A 238 7.46 -6.41 4.34
CA THR A 238 8.00 -5.24 3.62
C THR A 238 9.33 -4.75 4.18
N GLY A 239 9.77 -5.27 5.33
CA GLY A 239 11.00 -4.86 6.00
C GLY A 239 10.98 -3.39 6.44
N ASP A 240 12.15 -2.77 6.47
CA ASP A 240 12.38 -1.44 7.03
C ASP A 240 12.18 -0.29 6.03
N MET A 241 12.09 -0.59 4.73
CA MET A 241 11.92 0.42 3.67
C MET A 241 10.45 0.74 3.41
N GLY A 242 10.09 2.03 3.43
CA GLY A 242 8.84 2.54 2.90
C GLY A 242 8.90 2.84 1.40
N LEU A 243 7.80 3.36 0.84
CA LEU A 243 7.73 3.72 -0.58
C LEU A 243 8.80 4.75 -0.96
N ALA A 244 9.00 5.79 -0.14
CA ALA A 244 10.01 6.81 -0.40
C ALA A 244 11.43 6.21 -0.38
N ASP A 245 11.72 5.30 0.54
CA ASP A 245 13.04 4.64 0.62
C ASP A 245 13.32 3.78 -0.62
N HIS A 246 12.31 3.05 -1.10
CA HIS A 246 12.41 2.27 -2.35
C HIS A 246 12.62 3.17 -3.57
N LEU A 247 11.93 4.32 -3.65
CA LEU A 247 12.10 5.28 -4.74
C LEU A 247 13.46 6.00 -4.67
N ASP A 248 13.96 6.31 -3.48
CA ASP A 248 15.30 6.88 -3.29
C ASP A 248 16.39 5.88 -3.74
N GLU A 249 16.26 4.60 -3.38
CA GLU A 249 17.13 3.54 -3.87
C GLU A 249 17.00 3.35 -5.39
N ALA A 250 15.80 3.44 -5.95
CA ALA A 250 15.61 3.42 -7.39
C ALA A 250 16.31 4.60 -8.09
N VAL A 251 16.26 5.81 -7.53
CA VAL A 251 17.06 6.93 -8.04
C VAL A 251 18.56 6.65 -7.97
N ALA A 252 19.03 5.99 -6.90
CA ALA A 252 20.44 5.59 -6.79
C ALA A 252 20.84 4.56 -7.85
N GLN A 253 19.99 3.55 -8.10
CA GLN A 253 20.19 2.56 -9.16
C GLN A 253 20.13 3.19 -10.56
N ASP A 254 19.21 4.14 -10.79
CA ASP A 254 19.11 4.91 -12.04
C ASP A 254 20.40 5.70 -12.30
N ALA A 255 20.91 6.40 -11.28
CA ALA A 255 22.18 7.12 -11.38
C ALA A 255 23.39 6.20 -11.66
N ALA A 256 23.32 4.92 -11.25
CA ALA A 256 24.37 3.94 -11.44
C ALA A 256 24.27 3.18 -12.78
N ASN A 257 23.11 3.18 -13.44
CA ASN A 257 22.83 2.31 -14.59
C ASN A 257 23.34 2.81 -15.95
N GLY A 258 24.03 3.96 -15.95
CA GLY A 258 24.55 4.64 -17.14
C GLY A 258 23.57 5.65 -17.71
N SER A 259 23.10 5.43 -18.95
CA SER A 259 22.16 6.33 -19.65
C SER A 259 20.80 5.68 -19.91
N ARG A 260 20.51 4.54 -19.28
CA ARG A 260 19.24 3.83 -19.44
C ARG A 260 18.25 4.41 -18.44
N SER A 261 16.96 4.39 -18.77
CA SER A 261 15.94 4.73 -17.76
C SER A 261 15.85 3.60 -16.74
N LEU A 262 15.35 3.86 -15.54
CA LEU A 262 14.97 2.82 -14.58
C LEU A 262 13.44 2.75 -14.44
N ALA A 263 12.90 1.53 -14.52
CA ALA A 263 11.54 1.21 -14.13
C ALA A 263 11.50 0.59 -12.74
N ILE A 264 10.57 1.00 -11.89
CA ILE A 264 10.29 0.37 -10.59
C ILE A 264 8.83 -0.10 -10.57
N GLN A 265 8.60 -1.30 -10.05
CA GLN A 265 7.27 -1.91 -9.97
C GLN A 265 6.74 -1.79 -8.54
N ILE A 266 5.56 -1.20 -8.36
CA ILE A 266 4.88 -1.02 -7.09
C ILE A 266 3.50 -1.70 -7.19
N VAL A 267 3.16 -2.55 -6.23
CA VAL A 267 1.85 -3.19 -6.16
C VAL A 267 0.97 -2.39 -5.20
N ILE A 268 -0.13 -1.86 -5.73
CA ILE A 268 -1.20 -1.22 -4.97
C ILE A 268 -2.18 -2.33 -4.59
N TYR A 269 -2.31 -2.62 -3.31
CA TYR A 269 -3.04 -3.79 -2.84
C TYR A 269 -3.54 -3.60 -1.42
N ASN A 270 -4.52 -2.72 -1.24
CA ASN A 270 -5.12 -2.51 0.08
C ASN A 270 -6.61 -2.09 -0.01
N LEU A 271 -7.34 -2.52 -1.04
CA LEU A 271 -8.77 -2.23 -1.15
C LEU A 271 -9.55 -2.55 0.15
N PRO A 272 -10.60 -1.79 0.48
CA PRO A 272 -11.56 -2.16 1.51
C PRO A 272 -12.14 -3.54 1.22
N GLY A 273 -12.18 -4.44 2.21
CA GLY A 273 -12.67 -5.82 2.02
C GLY A 273 -11.82 -6.62 1.01
N ARG A 274 -10.50 -6.37 0.94
CA ARG A 274 -9.54 -7.04 0.06
C ARG A 274 -9.68 -8.57 0.09
N ASP A 275 -9.46 -9.18 -1.07
CA ASP A 275 -9.53 -10.63 -1.30
C ASP A 275 -10.86 -11.24 -0.82
N CYS A 276 -11.98 -10.68 -1.25
CA CYS A 276 -13.30 -11.08 -0.75
C CYS A 276 -13.62 -12.59 -0.88
N SER A 277 -12.85 -13.34 -1.68
CA SER A 277 -12.99 -14.80 -1.83
C SER A 277 -11.95 -15.67 -1.11
N ALA A 278 -10.98 -15.05 -0.42
CA ALA A 278 -9.92 -15.70 0.33
C ALA A 278 -9.87 -15.19 1.77
N LEU A 279 -9.01 -15.82 2.59
CA LEU A 279 -8.76 -15.43 3.99
C LEU A 279 -7.28 -15.15 4.29
N ALA A 280 -6.35 -15.60 3.44
CA ALA A 280 -4.91 -15.63 3.75
C ALA A 280 -4.24 -14.26 3.71
N SER A 281 -4.83 -13.37 2.90
CA SER A 281 -4.33 -12.03 2.62
C SER A 281 -5.40 -10.97 2.93
N ASN A 282 -6.37 -11.27 3.80
CA ASN A 282 -7.38 -10.29 4.21
C ASN A 282 -6.77 -8.92 4.53
N GLY A 283 -7.28 -7.89 3.86
CA GLY A 283 -6.80 -6.51 3.99
C GLY A 283 -7.07 -5.95 5.39
N GLU A 284 -6.30 -4.95 5.78
CA GLU A 284 -6.50 -4.26 7.06
C GLU A 284 -7.78 -3.40 7.07
N LEU A 285 -8.24 -2.99 5.89
CA LEU A 285 -9.43 -2.17 5.70
C LEU A 285 -10.67 -3.05 5.56
N GLY A 286 -11.64 -2.84 6.45
CA GLY A 286 -12.96 -3.46 6.37
C GLY A 286 -13.76 -3.00 5.15
N PRO A 287 -14.87 -3.68 4.82
CA PRO A 287 -15.60 -3.50 3.56
C PRO A 287 -16.15 -2.09 3.33
N ASP A 288 -16.40 -1.32 4.39
CA ASP A 288 -16.98 0.03 4.34
C ASP A 288 -15.94 1.17 4.41
N GLU A 289 -14.64 0.86 4.51
CA GLU A 289 -13.57 1.83 4.79
C GLU A 289 -12.95 2.47 3.53
N ILE A 290 -13.79 2.81 2.54
CA ILE A 290 -13.34 3.39 1.28
C ILE A 290 -12.68 4.77 1.42
N ASP A 291 -13.08 5.56 2.42
CA ASP A 291 -12.47 6.87 2.67
C ASP A 291 -11.05 6.71 3.23
N ALA A 292 -10.78 5.73 4.11
CA ALA A 292 -9.43 5.43 4.58
C ALA A 292 -8.53 4.94 3.42
N TYR A 293 -9.06 4.10 2.53
CA TYR A 293 -8.34 3.69 1.32
C TYR A 293 -7.93 4.89 0.44
N ARG A 294 -8.79 5.90 0.33
CA ARG A 294 -8.48 7.11 -0.44
C ARG A 294 -7.47 7.99 0.28
N ASP A 295 -7.83 8.43 1.48
CA ASP A 295 -7.17 9.52 2.19
C ASP A 295 -5.86 9.08 2.86
N ASP A 296 -5.81 7.86 3.39
CA ASP A 296 -4.67 7.35 4.16
C ASP A 296 -3.76 6.43 3.33
N TYR A 297 -4.26 5.87 2.21
CA TYR A 297 -3.50 4.93 1.39
C TYR A 297 -3.17 5.48 -0.01
N ILE A 298 -4.16 5.74 -0.88
CA ILE A 298 -3.88 6.19 -2.25
C ILE A 298 -3.28 7.60 -2.32
N ASP A 299 -3.83 8.56 -1.58
CA ASP A 299 -3.38 9.95 -1.64
C ASP A 299 -1.90 10.10 -1.21
N PRO A 300 -1.44 9.51 -0.08
CA PRO A 300 -0.02 9.53 0.27
C PRO A 300 0.88 8.85 -0.75
N ILE A 301 0.43 7.75 -1.37
CA ILE A 301 1.19 7.07 -2.44
C ILE A 301 1.36 8.01 -3.64
N ALA A 302 0.27 8.63 -4.11
CA ALA A 302 0.30 9.56 -5.24
C ALA A 302 1.19 10.79 -4.93
N GLU A 303 1.10 11.34 -3.71
CA GLU A 303 1.95 12.44 -3.26
C GLU A 303 3.44 12.05 -3.30
N ILE A 304 3.80 10.88 -2.76
CA ILE A 304 5.18 10.39 -2.75
C ILE A 304 5.68 10.15 -4.17
N MET A 305 4.92 9.44 -5.02
CA MET A 305 5.32 9.16 -6.40
C MET A 305 5.46 10.43 -7.24
N GLY A 306 4.68 11.47 -6.95
CA GLY A 306 4.70 12.75 -7.65
C GLY A 306 5.84 13.70 -7.28
N ARG A 307 6.71 13.32 -6.35
CA ARG A 307 7.83 14.18 -5.93
C ARG A 307 8.85 14.40 -7.06
N ALA A 308 9.43 15.60 -7.10
CA ALA A 308 10.26 16.05 -8.21
C ALA A 308 11.57 15.24 -8.36
N GLU A 309 12.08 14.69 -7.27
CA GLU A 309 13.24 13.81 -7.22
C GLU A 309 13.03 12.51 -8.03
N TYR A 310 11.80 12.01 -8.12
CA TYR A 310 11.47 10.74 -8.78
C TYR A 310 11.08 10.89 -10.25
N ARG A 311 11.00 12.13 -10.77
CA ARG A 311 10.48 12.46 -12.12
C ARG A 311 11.13 11.72 -13.29
N ASN A 312 12.34 11.18 -13.10
CA ASN A 312 13.08 10.43 -14.13
C ASN A 312 12.83 8.93 -14.08
N LEU A 313 12.32 8.40 -12.97
CA LEU A 313 11.93 7.01 -12.83
C LEU A 313 10.66 6.75 -13.65
N ARG A 314 10.50 5.52 -14.15
CA ARG A 314 9.23 5.01 -14.65
C ARG A 314 8.60 4.16 -13.55
N ILE A 315 7.54 4.66 -12.93
CA ILE A 315 6.90 3.97 -11.81
C ILE A 315 5.74 3.13 -12.37
N VAL A 316 5.86 1.82 -12.35
CA VAL A 316 4.83 0.90 -12.83
C VAL A 316 3.98 0.46 -11.65
N SER A 317 2.70 0.84 -11.65
CA SER A 317 1.76 0.52 -10.58
C SER A 317 0.86 -0.65 -11.00
N VAL A 318 0.98 -1.80 -10.34
CA VAL A 318 0.06 -2.93 -10.52
C VAL A 318 -1.12 -2.71 -9.59
N ILE A 319 -2.32 -2.56 -10.16
CA ILE A 319 -3.50 -2.07 -9.44
C ILE A 319 -4.37 -3.24 -8.99
N GLU A 320 -4.39 -3.44 -7.67
CA GLU A 320 -5.36 -4.22 -6.90
C GLU A 320 -5.59 -5.63 -7.46
N ILE A 321 -4.60 -6.50 -7.27
CA ILE A 321 -4.72 -7.94 -7.52
C ILE A 321 -5.92 -8.54 -6.77
N ASP A 322 -6.52 -9.60 -7.35
CA ASP A 322 -7.58 -10.42 -6.74
C ASP A 322 -8.80 -9.59 -6.27
N SER A 323 -9.15 -8.57 -7.07
CA SER A 323 -10.24 -7.64 -6.75
C SER A 323 -11.42 -7.79 -7.72
N LEU A 324 -11.47 -6.98 -8.79
CA LEU A 324 -12.58 -6.86 -9.73
C LEU A 324 -13.08 -8.19 -10.31
N PRO A 325 -12.23 -9.17 -10.69
CA PRO A 325 -12.74 -10.41 -11.26
C PRO A 325 -13.52 -11.27 -10.24
N ASN A 326 -13.35 -11.05 -8.93
CA ASN A 326 -14.20 -11.67 -7.90
C ASN A 326 -15.66 -11.24 -8.01
N LEU A 327 -15.93 -9.99 -8.42
CA LEU A 327 -17.28 -9.46 -8.57
C LEU A 327 -18.07 -10.12 -9.73
N VAL A 328 -17.36 -10.82 -10.62
CA VAL A 328 -17.95 -11.59 -11.72
C VAL A 328 -18.12 -13.06 -11.36
N THR A 329 -17.14 -13.60 -10.64
CA THR A 329 -16.96 -15.05 -10.49
C THR A 329 -17.37 -15.58 -9.12
N ASN A 330 -17.38 -14.76 -8.07
CA ASN A 330 -17.55 -15.18 -6.68
C ASN A 330 -18.70 -14.46 -5.97
N VAL A 331 -19.72 -14.05 -6.72
CA VAL A 331 -20.94 -13.41 -6.21
C VAL A 331 -22.17 -14.30 -6.38
N SER A 332 -23.24 -14.00 -5.65
CA SER A 332 -24.52 -14.69 -5.64
C SER A 332 -25.06 -14.96 -7.05
N GLY A 333 -25.52 -16.19 -7.26
CA GLY A 333 -25.88 -16.73 -8.58
C GLY A 333 -24.79 -17.61 -9.20
N ARG A 334 -23.59 -17.64 -8.62
CA ARG A 334 -22.53 -18.61 -8.91
C ARG A 334 -22.44 -19.66 -7.80
N GLU A 335 -21.99 -20.86 -8.12
CA GLU A 335 -21.69 -21.92 -7.12
C GLU A 335 -20.51 -21.53 -6.22
N THR A 336 -19.64 -20.68 -6.73
CA THR A 336 -18.42 -20.19 -6.11
C THR A 336 -18.63 -18.97 -5.21
N ALA A 337 -19.88 -18.51 -5.05
CA ALA A 337 -20.26 -17.31 -4.32
C ALA A 337 -19.75 -17.29 -2.87
N VAL A 338 -19.39 -16.10 -2.40
CA VAL A 338 -19.02 -15.82 -1.02
C VAL A 338 -19.69 -14.53 -0.55
N PRO A 339 -20.16 -14.44 0.72
CA PRO A 339 -20.90 -13.27 1.21
C PRO A 339 -20.13 -11.95 1.11
N GLU A 340 -18.81 -11.97 1.33
CA GLU A 340 -18.00 -10.74 1.29
C GLU A 340 -17.97 -10.15 -0.12
N CYS A 341 -17.83 -10.97 -1.17
CA CYS A 341 -17.87 -10.46 -2.55
C CYS A 341 -19.25 -9.90 -2.91
N ASP A 342 -20.34 -10.44 -2.34
CA ASP A 342 -21.68 -9.84 -2.48
C ASP A 342 -21.75 -8.46 -1.83
N VAL A 343 -21.12 -8.29 -0.66
CA VAL A 343 -20.99 -6.97 0.01
C VAL A 343 -20.21 -6.01 -0.88
N MET A 344 -19.05 -6.43 -1.39
CA MET A 344 -18.19 -5.58 -2.22
C MET A 344 -18.81 -5.22 -3.57
N LEU A 345 -19.60 -6.12 -4.16
CA LEU A 345 -20.40 -5.82 -5.34
C LEU A 345 -21.52 -4.83 -5.00
N ALA A 346 -22.23 -5.02 -3.89
CA ALA A 346 -23.37 -4.21 -3.51
C ALA A 346 -22.99 -2.77 -3.10
N ASN A 347 -21.86 -2.59 -2.41
CA ASN A 347 -21.38 -1.27 -2.01
C ASN A 347 -20.57 -0.56 -3.12
N GLY A 348 -20.07 -1.31 -4.11
CA GLY A 348 -19.30 -0.78 -5.24
C GLY A 348 -17.87 -0.35 -4.88
N ASN A 349 -17.35 -0.70 -3.71
CA ASN A 349 -16.08 -0.17 -3.20
C ASN A 349 -14.87 -0.69 -3.99
N TYR A 350 -14.92 -1.90 -4.56
CA TYR A 350 -13.87 -2.37 -5.47
C TYR A 350 -13.82 -1.52 -6.75
N VAL A 351 -14.96 -1.33 -7.44
CA VAL A 351 -15.06 -0.52 -8.66
C VAL A 351 -14.63 0.92 -8.38
N ASN A 352 -15.15 1.52 -7.30
CA ASN A 352 -14.86 2.91 -6.94
C ASN A 352 -13.41 3.11 -6.44
N GLY A 353 -12.86 2.15 -5.69
CA GLY A 353 -11.49 2.19 -5.18
C GLY A 353 -10.47 2.02 -6.30
N VAL A 354 -10.66 1.06 -7.21
CA VAL A 354 -9.80 0.93 -8.40
C VAL A 354 -9.88 2.18 -9.27
N GLY A 355 -11.09 2.70 -9.54
CA GLY A 355 -11.24 3.95 -10.30
C GLY A 355 -10.54 5.14 -9.63
N TYR A 356 -10.60 5.25 -8.30
CA TYR A 356 -9.92 6.32 -7.59
C TYR A 356 -8.39 6.20 -7.67
N ALA A 357 -7.85 4.99 -7.45
CA ALA A 357 -6.42 4.71 -7.59
C ALA A 357 -5.92 5.02 -9.00
N LEU A 358 -6.66 4.61 -10.04
CA LEU A 358 -6.35 4.92 -11.43
C LEU A 358 -6.30 6.42 -11.68
N ALA A 359 -7.28 7.18 -11.21
CA ALA A 359 -7.32 8.63 -11.40
C ALA A 359 -6.15 9.36 -10.70
N GLN A 360 -5.90 9.05 -9.43
CA GLN A 360 -4.85 9.75 -8.65
C GLN A 360 -3.44 9.39 -9.15
N LEU A 361 -3.16 8.10 -9.32
CA LEU A 361 -1.85 7.64 -9.80
C LEU A 361 -1.66 7.99 -11.28
N GLY A 362 -2.74 7.93 -12.07
CA GLY A 362 -2.78 8.35 -13.47
C GLY A 362 -2.52 9.84 -13.69
N ALA A 363 -2.73 10.69 -12.68
CA ALA A 363 -2.37 12.11 -12.75
C ALA A 363 -0.84 12.35 -12.59
N VAL A 364 -0.08 11.38 -12.08
CA VAL A 364 1.38 11.49 -11.91
C VAL A 364 2.07 11.19 -13.24
N PRO A 365 2.84 12.13 -13.84
CA PRO A 365 3.30 12.03 -15.24
C PRO A 365 4.15 10.80 -15.57
N ASN A 366 4.89 10.29 -14.60
CA ASN A 366 5.82 9.17 -14.76
C ASN A 366 5.32 7.84 -14.16
N VAL A 367 4.04 7.78 -13.77
CA VAL A 367 3.38 6.54 -13.31
C VAL A 367 2.67 5.85 -14.47
N TYR A 368 2.72 4.51 -14.51
CA TYR A 368 2.16 3.64 -15.54
C TYR A 368 1.27 2.60 -14.86
N ASN A 369 -0.06 2.78 -14.91
CA ASN A 369 -0.99 1.88 -14.23
C ASN A 369 -1.28 0.63 -15.06
N TYR A 370 -1.07 -0.56 -14.48
CA TYR A 370 -1.47 -1.84 -15.03
C TYR A 370 -2.52 -2.48 -14.13
N VAL A 371 -3.77 -2.58 -14.60
CA VAL A 371 -4.87 -3.17 -13.82
C VAL A 371 -4.72 -4.69 -13.78
N ASP A 372 -4.85 -5.32 -12.61
CA ASP A 372 -4.84 -6.77 -12.54
C ASP A 372 -6.02 -7.37 -13.34
N ALA A 373 -5.72 -8.41 -14.09
CA ALA A 373 -6.62 -9.08 -15.01
C ALA A 373 -6.69 -10.59 -14.76
N GLY A 374 -6.46 -11.01 -13.51
CA GLY A 374 -6.52 -12.41 -13.09
C GLY A 374 -5.58 -13.29 -13.91
N HIS A 375 -6.04 -14.48 -14.31
CA HIS A 375 -5.27 -15.41 -15.13
C HIS A 375 -6.19 -16.31 -15.96
N HIS A 376 -5.66 -17.04 -16.93
CA HIS A 376 -6.48 -17.85 -17.85
C HIS A 376 -7.30 -18.91 -17.10
N GLY A 377 -6.72 -19.49 -16.06
CA GLY A 377 -7.33 -20.50 -15.19
C GLY A 377 -8.45 -19.97 -14.29
N TRP A 378 -8.74 -18.67 -14.34
CA TRP A 378 -9.85 -18.01 -13.67
C TRP A 378 -10.84 -17.39 -14.67
N LEU A 379 -10.33 -16.65 -15.65
CA LEU A 379 -11.14 -15.80 -16.53
C LEU A 379 -11.26 -16.32 -17.98
N GLY A 380 -10.59 -17.43 -18.31
CA GLY A 380 -10.48 -17.93 -19.68
C GLY A 380 -11.75 -18.56 -20.28
N TRP A 381 -12.82 -18.71 -19.49
CA TRP A 381 -14.12 -19.17 -19.97
C TRP A 381 -14.97 -18.02 -20.51
N ASP A 382 -15.75 -18.25 -21.56
CA ASP A 382 -16.65 -17.24 -22.16
C ASP A 382 -17.55 -16.54 -21.11
N SER A 383 -18.02 -17.31 -20.11
CA SER A 383 -18.87 -16.82 -19.01
C SER A 383 -18.19 -15.84 -18.04
N ASN A 384 -16.86 -15.76 -18.09
CA ASN A 384 -16.05 -14.94 -17.18
C ASN A 384 -15.27 -13.90 -17.99
N PHE A 385 -14.71 -14.27 -19.14
CA PHE A 385 -13.84 -13.46 -19.99
C PHE A 385 -14.48 -12.12 -20.35
N GLY A 386 -15.65 -12.14 -20.99
CA GLY A 386 -16.33 -10.91 -21.39
C GLY A 386 -16.74 -10.04 -20.20
N PRO A 387 -17.49 -10.57 -19.22
CA PRO A 387 -17.90 -9.82 -18.04
C PRO A 387 -16.74 -9.25 -17.21
N SER A 388 -15.59 -9.94 -17.17
CA SER A 388 -14.40 -9.44 -16.46
C SER A 388 -13.80 -8.22 -17.16
N ALA A 389 -13.72 -8.23 -18.49
CA ALA A 389 -13.31 -7.04 -19.23
C ALA A 389 -14.28 -5.86 -19.04
N GLN A 390 -15.59 -6.15 -18.91
CA GLN A 390 -16.62 -5.14 -18.66
C GLN A 390 -16.50 -4.49 -17.29
N ILE A 391 -16.31 -5.27 -16.21
CA ILE A 391 -16.16 -4.70 -14.86
C ILE A 391 -14.85 -3.91 -14.71
N ILE A 392 -13.79 -4.32 -15.43
CA ILE A 392 -12.54 -3.57 -15.53
C ILE A 392 -12.76 -2.23 -16.25
N ALA A 393 -13.51 -2.23 -17.35
CA ALA A 393 -13.89 -1.00 -18.05
C ALA A 393 -14.79 -0.09 -17.19
N GLU A 394 -15.69 -0.66 -16.41
CA GLU A 394 -16.53 0.07 -15.45
C GLU A 394 -15.65 0.80 -14.40
N ALA A 395 -14.70 0.07 -13.78
CA ALA A 395 -13.77 0.66 -12.82
C ALA A 395 -12.90 1.76 -13.44
N ALA A 396 -12.42 1.57 -14.67
CA ALA A 396 -11.66 2.58 -15.42
C ALA A 396 -12.48 3.82 -15.85
N ASN A 397 -13.79 3.85 -15.58
CA ASN A 397 -14.66 5.02 -15.76
C ASN A 397 -15.28 5.50 -14.43
N ALA A 398 -14.86 4.93 -13.30
CA ALA A 398 -15.38 5.25 -11.98
C ALA A 398 -14.49 6.30 -11.27
N SER A 399 -15.07 7.02 -10.30
CA SER A 399 -14.35 7.89 -9.37
C SER A 399 -13.38 8.89 -10.00
N GLY A 400 -13.68 9.38 -11.21
CA GLY A 400 -12.86 10.36 -11.93
C GLY A 400 -11.80 9.77 -12.85
N ALA A 401 -11.65 8.44 -12.89
CA ALA A 401 -10.81 7.79 -13.88
C ALA A 401 -11.44 7.79 -15.28
N SER A 402 -10.56 7.59 -16.25
CA SER A 402 -10.85 7.37 -17.65
C SER A 402 -10.00 6.21 -18.18
N PRO A 403 -10.37 5.59 -19.31
CA PRO A 403 -9.54 4.56 -19.94
C PRO A 403 -8.10 5.00 -20.26
N SER A 404 -7.83 6.31 -20.37
CA SER A 404 -6.48 6.84 -20.56
C SER A 404 -5.61 6.81 -19.30
N ASP A 405 -6.20 6.61 -18.13
CA ASP A 405 -5.47 6.42 -16.87
C ASP A 405 -4.93 4.99 -16.72
N VAL A 406 -5.33 4.09 -17.64
CA VAL A 406 -4.86 2.70 -17.72
C VAL A 406 -3.81 2.57 -18.82
N HIS A 407 -2.58 2.22 -18.43
CA HIS A 407 -1.48 1.97 -19.36
C HIS A 407 -1.51 0.54 -19.90
N GLY A 408 -1.97 -0.41 -19.09
CA GLY A 408 -2.07 -1.81 -19.47
C GLY A 408 -2.76 -2.68 -18.43
N PHE A 409 -2.51 -3.99 -18.52
CA PHE A 409 -3.09 -4.98 -17.61
C PHE A 409 -2.04 -6.02 -17.21
N ALA A 410 -2.13 -6.57 -16.01
CA ALA A 410 -1.24 -7.63 -15.53
C ALA A 410 -2.02 -8.94 -15.36
N THR A 411 -1.49 -10.05 -15.86
CA THR A 411 -2.06 -11.38 -15.62
C THR A 411 -1.10 -12.25 -14.82
N ASN A 412 -1.65 -13.30 -14.22
CA ASN A 412 -0.92 -14.31 -13.46
C ASN A 412 -0.24 -13.80 -12.19
N THR A 413 -0.53 -12.57 -11.75
CA THR A 413 0.03 -11.95 -10.55
C THR A 413 -0.09 -12.91 -9.37
N ALA A 414 1.05 -13.24 -8.74
CA ALA A 414 1.12 -14.22 -7.65
C ALA A 414 0.51 -15.61 -7.93
N ASN A 415 0.36 -16.01 -9.20
CA ASN A 415 -0.20 -17.30 -9.59
C ASN A 415 0.85 -18.18 -10.29
N PHE A 416 0.42 -19.32 -10.82
CA PHE A 416 1.30 -20.40 -11.30
C PHE A 416 0.93 -20.87 -12.70
N SER A 417 0.00 -20.22 -13.39
CA SER A 417 -0.44 -20.67 -14.71
C SER A 417 0.72 -20.58 -15.70
N ALA A 418 0.95 -21.66 -16.45
CA ALA A 418 2.07 -21.77 -17.38
C ALA A 418 2.11 -20.57 -18.34
N LEU A 419 3.30 -20.03 -18.60
CA LEU A 419 3.48 -18.98 -19.59
C LEU A 419 3.02 -19.44 -20.98
N GLN A 420 3.41 -20.65 -21.37
CA GLN A 420 3.01 -21.33 -22.59
C GLN A 420 2.93 -22.83 -22.34
N GLU A 421 1.94 -23.50 -22.93
CA GLU A 421 1.84 -24.97 -22.91
C GLU A 421 2.36 -25.56 -24.22
N PRO A 422 3.61 -26.09 -24.25
CA PRO A 422 4.30 -26.41 -25.49
C PRO A 422 3.81 -27.70 -26.18
N TYR A 423 3.06 -28.54 -25.48
CA TYR A 423 2.69 -29.88 -25.95
C TYR A 423 1.19 -30.10 -26.10
N ILE A 424 0.38 -29.07 -25.85
CA ILE A 424 -1.08 -29.14 -25.89
C ILE A 424 -1.62 -28.01 -26.76
N THR A 425 -2.34 -28.36 -27.81
CA THR A 425 -3.16 -27.40 -28.58
C THR A 425 -4.56 -27.35 -27.99
N VAL A 426 -5.09 -26.17 -27.71
CA VAL A 426 -6.48 -26.00 -27.28
C VAL A 426 -7.42 -26.05 -28.49
N ASP A 427 -8.29 -27.07 -28.54
CA ASP A 427 -9.26 -27.27 -29.63
C ASP A 427 -10.58 -27.87 -29.12
N GLY A 428 -11.52 -28.21 -30.01
CA GLY A 428 -12.81 -28.81 -29.62
C GLY A 428 -12.72 -30.18 -28.93
N THR A 429 -11.59 -30.87 -29.05
CA THR A 429 -11.33 -32.17 -28.41
C THR A 429 -10.62 -31.99 -27.08
N THR A 430 -9.50 -31.24 -27.05
CA THR A 430 -8.69 -31.10 -25.82
C THR A 430 -9.42 -30.34 -24.72
N ARG A 431 -10.29 -29.39 -25.10
CA ARG A 431 -11.18 -28.68 -24.17
C ARG A 431 -12.13 -29.57 -23.38
N GLN A 432 -12.42 -30.79 -23.84
CA GLN A 432 -13.27 -31.73 -23.10
C GLN A 432 -12.54 -32.41 -21.93
N SER A 433 -11.22 -32.22 -21.79
CA SER A 433 -10.45 -32.80 -20.69
C SER A 433 -10.81 -32.14 -19.36
N ASN A 434 -10.62 -32.88 -18.26
CA ASN A 434 -10.88 -32.41 -16.91
C ASN A 434 -9.98 -31.22 -16.53
N TRP A 435 -8.75 -31.17 -17.05
CA TRP A 435 -7.84 -30.05 -16.80
C TRP A 435 -8.28 -28.80 -17.58
N ILE A 436 -8.46 -28.90 -18.90
CA ILE A 436 -8.79 -27.71 -19.70
C ILE A 436 -10.22 -27.24 -19.38
N ASP A 437 -11.15 -28.16 -19.16
CA ASP A 437 -12.52 -27.93 -18.71
C ASP A 437 -13.23 -26.82 -19.50
N TRP A 438 -13.30 -26.98 -20.82
CA TRP A 438 -13.94 -26.05 -21.76
C TRP A 438 -13.34 -24.64 -21.85
N ASN A 439 -12.28 -24.34 -21.11
CA ASN A 439 -11.54 -23.09 -21.21
C ASN A 439 -10.93 -22.94 -22.62
N TYR A 440 -10.94 -21.72 -23.17
CA TYR A 440 -10.36 -21.44 -24.48
C TYR A 440 -8.85 -21.27 -24.47
N TYR A 441 -8.27 -21.25 -23.27
CA TYR A 441 -6.87 -21.02 -23.02
C TYR A 441 -6.35 -22.10 -22.08
N ASN A 442 -5.08 -22.44 -22.24
CA ASN A 442 -4.35 -23.35 -21.36
C ASN A 442 -3.03 -22.75 -20.89
N ASP A 443 -2.76 -21.50 -21.25
CA ASP A 443 -1.58 -20.75 -20.88
C ASP A 443 -1.85 -19.23 -20.84
N GLU A 444 -0.94 -18.50 -20.23
CA GLU A 444 -1.07 -17.06 -20.03
C GLU A 444 -0.80 -16.24 -21.29
N LEU A 445 0.13 -16.67 -22.16
CA LEU A 445 0.45 -15.89 -23.35
C LEU A 445 -0.75 -15.77 -24.30
N SER A 446 -1.42 -16.89 -24.58
CA SER A 446 -2.61 -16.88 -25.44
C SER A 446 -3.77 -16.11 -24.80
N PHE A 447 -3.98 -16.29 -23.49
CA PHE A 447 -4.99 -15.56 -22.73
C PHE A 447 -4.73 -14.05 -22.73
N ALA A 448 -3.54 -13.61 -22.36
CA ALA A 448 -3.20 -12.19 -22.27
C ALA A 448 -3.37 -11.49 -23.63
N GLN A 449 -2.93 -12.12 -24.72
CA GLN A 449 -3.10 -11.57 -26.06
C GLN A 449 -4.57 -11.43 -26.46
N ALA A 450 -5.40 -12.43 -26.16
CA ALA A 450 -6.82 -12.36 -26.46
C ALA A 450 -7.56 -11.37 -25.55
N PHE A 451 -7.22 -11.35 -24.26
CA PHE A 451 -7.85 -10.49 -23.27
C PHE A 451 -7.55 -9.02 -23.53
N ARG A 452 -6.32 -8.70 -23.97
CA ARG A 452 -5.97 -7.38 -24.51
C ARG A 452 -6.92 -6.93 -25.62
N GLN A 453 -7.19 -7.80 -26.61
CA GLN A 453 -8.09 -7.46 -27.71
C GLN A 453 -9.53 -7.24 -27.22
N ARG A 454 -9.96 -8.03 -26.23
CA ARG A 454 -11.28 -7.83 -25.61
C ARG A 454 -11.36 -6.50 -24.85
N LEU A 455 -10.33 -6.14 -24.10
CA LEU A 455 -10.28 -4.86 -23.38
C LEU A 455 -10.27 -3.67 -24.37
N VAL A 456 -9.56 -3.76 -25.49
CA VAL A 456 -9.67 -2.75 -26.56
C VAL A 456 -11.10 -2.61 -27.09
N GLN A 457 -11.86 -3.71 -27.18
CA GLN A 457 -13.29 -3.67 -27.57
C GLN A 457 -14.18 -3.01 -26.50
N GLU A 458 -13.77 -3.01 -25.22
CA GLU A 458 -14.45 -2.31 -24.13
C GLU A 458 -14.07 -0.81 -24.05
N GLY A 459 -13.23 -0.32 -24.97
CA GLY A 459 -12.93 1.12 -25.10
C GLY A 459 -11.53 1.55 -24.61
N PHE A 460 -10.69 0.61 -24.19
CA PHE A 460 -9.28 0.90 -23.90
C PHE A 460 -8.48 1.21 -25.18
N SER A 461 -7.41 2.00 -25.04
CA SER A 461 -6.53 2.34 -26.17
C SER A 461 -5.98 1.09 -26.85
N SER A 462 -5.87 1.09 -28.18
CA SER A 462 -5.17 0.03 -28.91
C SER A 462 -3.67 -0.07 -28.59
N SER A 463 -3.10 0.89 -27.86
CA SER A 463 -1.72 0.90 -27.38
C SER A 463 -1.52 0.23 -26.02
N VAL A 464 -2.58 -0.14 -25.30
CA VAL A 464 -2.41 -0.80 -23.98
C VAL A 464 -1.58 -2.07 -24.12
N GLY A 465 -0.71 -2.32 -23.14
CA GLY A 465 0.13 -3.52 -23.10
C GLY A 465 -0.28 -4.49 -21.99
N MET A 466 0.23 -5.72 -22.07
CA MET A 466 0.02 -6.75 -21.06
C MET A 466 1.32 -7.06 -20.32
N LEU A 467 1.23 -7.25 -19.00
CA LEU A 467 2.27 -7.89 -18.19
C LEU A 467 1.84 -9.31 -17.88
N ILE A 468 2.81 -10.22 -17.79
CA ILE A 468 2.59 -11.57 -17.26
C ILE A 468 3.56 -11.77 -16.10
N ASP A 469 3.04 -12.03 -14.92
CA ASP A 469 3.86 -12.44 -13.79
C ASP A 469 4.39 -13.86 -14.05
N THR A 470 5.70 -13.93 -14.19
CA THR A 470 6.47 -15.14 -14.51
C THR A 470 7.33 -15.60 -13.32
N SER A 471 7.11 -15.02 -12.14
CA SER A 471 7.88 -15.33 -10.93
C SER A 471 7.92 -16.82 -10.60
N ARG A 472 6.80 -17.54 -10.75
CA ARG A 472 6.65 -18.92 -10.24
C ARG A 472 5.97 -19.90 -11.20
N ASN A 473 5.94 -19.58 -12.49
CA ASN A 473 5.18 -20.36 -13.49
C ASN A 473 6.03 -21.18 -14.48
N GLY A 474 7.30 -21.42 -14.17
CA GLY A 474 8.21 -22.13 -15.08
C GLY A 474 7.87 -23.61 -15.23
N TRP A 475 7.49 -24.27 -14.13
CA TRP A 475 7.22 -25.72 -14.09
C TRP A 475 8.35 -26.55 -14.73
N GLY A 476 9.57 -26.33 -14.25
CA GLY A 476 10.77 -27.06 -14.64
C GLY A 476 11.01 -28.31 -13.81
N GLY A 477 12.29 -28.56 -13.55
CA GLY A 477 12.73 -29.74 -12.80
C GLY A 477 12.54 -31.06 -13.57
N ALA A 478 12.87 -32.16 -12.90
CA ALA A 478 12.83 -33.49 -13.50
C ALA A 478 11.41 -33.97 -13.86
N SER A 479 10.38 -33.34 -13.28
CA SER A 479 8.98 -33.67 -13.52
C SER A 479 8.38 -32.94 -14.73
N ARG A 480 9.09 -31.99 -15.34
CA ARG A 480 8.59 -31.29 -16.54
C ARG A 480 8.46 -32.29 -17.71
N PRO A 481 7.30 -32.39 -18.38
CA PRO A 481 7.20 -33.19 -19.60
C PRO A 481 8.19 -32.73 -20.68
N THR A 482 8.76 -33.67 -21.41
CA THR A 482 9.74 -33.40 -22.49
C THR A 482 9.11 -33.47 -23.88
N GLY A 483 7.80 -33.71 -23.96
CA GLY A 483 7.04 -33.87 -25.20
C GLY A 483 5.59 -34.27 -24.94
N PRO A 484 4.76 -34.30 -25.99
CA PRO A 484 3.37 -34.71 -25.87
C PRO A 484 3.27 -36.21 -25.55
N SER A 485 2.30 -36.56 -24.71
CA SER A 485 1.94 -37.95 -24.45
C SER A 485 1.29 -38.60 -25.67
N SER A 486 1.50 -39.91 -25.81
CA SER A 486 0.87 -40.76 -26.82
C SER A 486 -0.34 -41.53 -26.29
N ALA A 487 -0.78 -41.26 -25.06
CA ALA A 487 -1.92 -41.92 -24.45
C ALA A 487 -3.20 -41.72 -25.28
N SER A 488 -3.98 -42.79 -25.43
CA SER A 488 -5.26 -42.74 -26.15
C SER A 488 -6.34 -42.03 -25.34
N ASP A 489 -6.36 -42.25 -24.03
CA ASP A 489 -7.27 -41.57 -23.10
C ASP A 489 -6.98 -40.07 -23.06
N LEU A 490 -8.02 -39.25 -23.19
CA LEU A 490 -7.87 -37.79 -23.30
C LEU A 490 -7.27 -37.19 -22.04
N ASN A 491 -7.79 -37.54 -20.87
CA ASN A 491 -7.36 -36.95 -19.60
C ASN A 491 -5.92 -37.37 -19.28
N THR A 492 -5.60 -38.65 -19.43
CA THR A 492 -4.22 -39.16 -19.28
C THR A 492 -3.27 -38.45 -20.22
N ARG A 493 -3.64 -38.29 -21.50
CA ARG A 493 -2.81 -37.57 -22.47
C ARG A 493 -2.56 -36.12 -22.06
N ILE A 494 -3.59 -35.41 -21.58
CA ILE A 494 -3.45 -34.02 -21.14
C ILE A 494 -2.59 -33.94 -19.87
N ASP A 495 -2.84 -34.77 -18.86
CA ASP A 495 -2.11 -34.77 -17.59
C ASP A 495 -0.63 -35.14 -17.74
N GLU A 496 -0.30 -36.02 -18.68
CA GLU A 496 1.09 -36.38 -19.00
C GLU A 496 1.79 -35.33 -19.89
N SER A 497 1.03 -34.46 -20.56
CA SER A 497 1.58 -33.45 -21.49
C SER A 497 1.66 -32.06 -20.90
N ARG A 498 0.79 -31.67 -19.95
CA ARG A 498 0.78 -30.31 -19.41
C ARG A 498 2.01 -30.02 -18.56
N VAL A 499 2.58 -28.84 -18.73
CA VAL A 499 3.70 -28.41 -17.89
C VAL A 499 3.21 -27.90 -16.55
N ASP A 500 2.08 -27.19 -16.48
CA ASP A 500 1.46 -26.86 -15.19
C ASP A 500 1.06 -28.16 -14.49
N ARG A 501 1.67 -28.47 -13.33
CA ARG A 501 1.49 -29.75 -12.62
C ARG A 501 0.53 -29.67 -11.44
N ARG A 502 -0.22 -28.56 -11.28
CA ARG A 502 -1.23 -28.46 -10.22
C ARG A 502 -2.30 -29.54 -10.34
N ILE A 503 -3.00 -29.79 -9.24
CA ILE A 503 -4.17 -30.67 -9.22
C ILE A 503 -5.33 -30.00 -9.98
N HIS A 504 -5.54 -28.70 -9.75
CA HIS A 504 -6.56 -27.90 -10.40
C HIS A 504 -6.07 -26.46 -10.58
N LYS A 505 -6.50 -25.75 -11.63
CA LYS A 505 -6.08 -24.36 -11.92
C LYS A 505 -6.50 -23.35 -10.84
N GLY A 506 -7.57 -23.66 -10.12
CA GLY A 506 -8.04 -22.88 -8.96
C GLY A 506 -7.19 -23.04 -7.70
N ASN A 507 -6.16 -23.90 -7.73
CA ASN A 507 -5.20 -24.01 -6.62
C ASN A 507 -4.15 -22.90 -6.75
N TRP A 508 -4.18 -21.95 -5.83
CA TRP A 508 -3.41 -20.70 -5.91
C TRP A 508 -2.39 -20.52 -4.78
N CYS A 509 -2.50 -21.25 -3.66
CA CYS A 509 -1.62 -21.00 -2.51
C CYS A 509 -0.45 -21.99 -2.47
N ASN A 510 0.77 -21.47 -2.36
CA ASN A 510 2.01 -22.19 -2.07
C ASN A 510 2.17 -23.50 -2.85
N GLN A 511 1.94 -23.46 -4.16
CA GLN A 511 1.79 -24.69 -4.95
C GLN A 511 3.06 -25.53 -4.99
N SER A 512 2.93 -26.79 -4.56
CA SER A 512 4.00 -27.78 -4.60
C SER A 512 4.42 -28.12 -6.04
N GLY A 513 5.73 -28.27 -6.25
CA GLY A 513 6.32 -28.56 -7.55
C GLY A 513 6.41 -27.36 -8.50
N ALA A 514 6.01 -26.18 -8.06
CA ALA A 514 6.19 -24.95 -8.83
C ALA A 514 7.69 -24.65 -9.05
N GLY A 515 7.98 -23.78 -10.02
CA GLY A 515 9.33 -23.43 -10.43
C GLY A 515 9.43 -22.00 -10.91
N LEU A 516 10.58 -21.35 -10.71
CA LEU A 516 10.83 -20.02 -11.28
C LEU A 516 10.57 -20.03 -12.79
N GLY A 517 9.86 -19.03 -13.30
CA GLY A 517 9.60 -18.90 -14.72
C GLY A 517 10.72 -18.18 -15.47
N GLU A 518 10.32 -17.60 -16.61
CA GLU A 518 11.17 -16.70 -17.36
C GLU A 518 11.57 -15.51 -16.48
N ARG A 519 12.82 -15.05 -16.61
CA ARG A 519 13.27 -13.88 -15.86
C ARG A 519 12.68 -12.62 -16.49
N PRO A 520 12.56 -11.51 -15.73
CA PRO A 520 11.96 -10.28 -16.24
C PRO A 520 12.56 -9.85 -17.58
N THR A 521 11.70 -9.71 -18.58
CA THR A 521 12.08 -9.53 -19.99
C THR A 521 11.15 -8.53 -20.66
N ALA A 522 11.70 -7.48 -21.24
CA ALA A 522 10.93 -6.44 -21.94
C ALA A 522 10.53 -6.88 -23.36
N ALA A 523 9.30 -6.55 -23.75
CA ALA A 523 8.69 -6.80 -25.06
C ALA A 523 8.92 -8.23 -25.62
N PRO A 524 8.63 -9.30 -24.84
CA PRO A 524 8.95 -10.67 -25.25
C PRO A 524 8.04 -11.20 -26.37
N ALA A 525 6.84 -10.63 -26.51
CA ALA A 525 5.86 -11.04 -27.51
C ALA A 525 4.95 -9.87 -27.91
N SER A 526 4.27 -9.99 -29.05
CA SER A 526 3.31 -8.98 -29.51
C SER A 526 2.21 -8.74 -28.46
N GLY A 527 2.00 -7.47 -28.11
CA GLY A 527 1.01 -7.05 -27.11
C GLY A 527 1.40 -7.31 -25.66
N ILE A 528 2.59 -7.88 -25.41
CA ILE A 528 3.14 -8.10 -24.06
C ILE A 528 4.24 -7.06 -23.84
N ASP A 529 4.05 -6.19 -22.86
CA ASP A 529 5.02 -5.16 -22.53
C ASP A 529 6.25 -5.74 -21.83
N ALA A 530 6.03 -6.66 -20.89
CA ALA A 530 7.10 -7.38 -20.23
C ALA A 530 6.59 -8.68 -19.58
N TYR A 531 7.48 -9.67 -19.50
CA TYR A 531 7.43 -10.64 -18.43
C TYR A 531 8.07 -10.01 -17.20
N VAL A 532 7.44 -10.19 -16.05
CA VAL A 532 7.80 -9.52 -14.81
C VAL A 532 7.74 -10.50 -13.65
N TRP A 533 8.46 -10.21 -12.57
CA TRP A 533 8.27 -10.89 -11.29
C TRP A 533 7.55 -9.93 -10.36
N ILE A 534 6.22 -10.07 -10.28
CA ILE A 534 5.40 -9.22 -9.41
C ILE A 534 5.41 -9.81 -8.00
N LYS A 535 5.02 -11.08 -7.84
CA LYS A 535 5.21 -11.79 -6.57
C LYS A 535 6.70 -12.12 -6.38
N PRO A 536 7.36 -11.65 -5.31
CA PRO A 536 8.76 -11.96 -5.09
C PRO A 536 8.93 -13.46 -4.78
N PRO A 537 9.72 -14.21 -5.56
CA PRO A 537 9.91 -15.64 -5.31
C PRO A 537 10.46 -15.89 -3.91
N GLY A 538 9.86 -16.85 -3.20
CA GLY A 538 10.20 -17.18 -1.81
C GLY A 538 9.31 -16.52 -0.77
N GLU A 539 8.46 -15.57 -1.12
CA GLU A 539 7.44 -15.06 -0.20
C GLU A 539 6.19 -15.95 -0.22
N SER A 540 5.73 -16.36 0.95
CA SER A 540 4.53 -17.19 1.13
C SER A 540 3.27 -16.51 0.56
N ASP A 541 2.34 -17.32 0.10
CA ASP A 541 0.98 -16.89 -0.29
C ASP A 541 0.01 -16.84 0.91
N GLY A 542 0.35 -17.54 2.00
CA GLY A 542 -0.52 -17.71 3.16
C GLY A 542 -0.07 -18.84 4.07
N SER A 543 -0.46 -18.80 5.35
CA SER A 543 -0.04 -19.80 6.31
C SER A 543 -0.77 -21.13 6.11
N SER A 544 -0.06 -22.26 6.24
CA SER A 544 -0.65 -23.60 6.10
C SER A 544 -1.46 -24.04 7.32
N SER A 545 -1.44 -23.25 8.38
CA SER A 545 -2.21 -23.40 9.61
C SER A 545 -2.53 -22.02 10.20
N GLU A 546 -3.33 -21.99 11.26
CA GLU A 546 -3.52 -20.76 12.04
C GLU A 546 -2.20 -20.33 12.69
N ILE A 547 -1.77 -19.10 12.40
CA ILE A 547 -0.59 -18.46 12.98
C ILE A 547 -1.02 -17.10 13.53
N PRO A 548 -1.01 -16.89 14.86
CA PRO A 548 -1.27 -15.58 15.44
C PRO A 548 -0.30 -14.54 14.88
N ASN A 549 -0.83 -13.43 14.39
CA ASN A 549 -0.08 -12.31 13.83
C ASN A 549 -0.79 -10.98 14.15
N ASP A 550 -0.07 -9.88 14.05
CA ASP A 550 -0.56 -8.50 14.21
C ASP A 550 -0.80 -7.80 12.86
N GLU A 551 -0.89 -8.59 11.78
CA GLU A 551 -1.02 -8.12 10.41
C GLU A 551 -2.47 -8.22 9.88
N GLY A 552 -3.40 -8.73 10.68
CA GLY A 552 -4.78 -8.97 10.27
C GLY A 552 -4.97 -10.15 9.32
N LYS A 553 -3.92 -10.96 9.08
CA LYS A 553 -3.95 -12.06 8.12
C LYS A 553 -4.55 -13.32 8.73
N GLY A 554 -5.56 -13.87 8.07
CA GLY A 554 -6.27 -15.07 8.50
C GLY A 554 -5.61 -16.38 8.03
N PHE A 555 -6.23 -17.50 8.44
CA PHE A 555 -5.89 -18.83 7.93
C PHE A 555 -6.86 -19.23 6.82
N ASP A 556 -6.39 -19.24 5.57
CA ASP A 556 -7.13 -19.79 4.44
C ASP A 556 -6.82 -21.27 4.25
N ARG A 557 -7.86 -22.08 4.18
CA ARG A 557 -7.70 -23.51 3.95
C ARG A 557 -7.21 -23.85 2.54
N MET A 558 -7.29 -22.94 1.57
CA MET A 558 -6.59 -23.12 0.29
C MET A 558 -5.06 -23.20 0.44
N CYS A 559 -4.50 -22.74 1.58
CA CYS A 559 -3.10 -22.91 1.94
C CYS A 559 -2.82 -24.14 2.82
N ASP A 560 -3.87 -24.83 3.29
CA ASP A 560 -3.78 -26.04 4.10
C ASP A 560 -3.61 -27.27 3.20
N PRO A 561 -2.48 -28.01 3.27
CA PRO A 561 -2.24 -29.20 2.45
C PRO A 561 -3.28 -30.31 2.66
N THR A 562 -4.03 -30.29 3.77
CA THR A 562 -5.05 -31.28 4.13
C THR A 562 -6.46 -30.88 3.66
N TYR A 563 -6.63 -29.66 3.16
CA TYR A 563 -7.93 -29.18 2.72
C TYR A 563 -8.37 -29.85 1.42
N THR A 564 -9.60 -30.36 1.42
CA THR A 564 -10.23 -31.05 0.29
C THR A 564 -10.96 -30.10 -0.67
N GLY A 565 -10.67 -28.80 -0.60
CA GLY A 565 -11.19 -27.83 -1.55
C GLY A 565 -12.65 -27.44 -1.34
N ASN A 566 -13.15 -26.71 -2.33
CA ASN A 566 -14.52 -26.20 -2.44
C ASN A 566 -14.86 -26.03 -3.94
N PRO A 567 -16.06 -25.56 -4.32
CA PRO A 567 -16.42 -25.41 -5.74
C PRO A 567 -15.42 -24.60 -6.59
N ARG A 568 -14.70 -23.61 -6.02
CA ARG A 568 -13.73 -22.78 -6.78
C ARG A 568 -12.53 -23.57 -7.29
N ASN A 569 -12.16 -24.66 -6.62
CA ASN A 569 -11.12 -25.57 -7.09
C ASN A 569 -11.66 -26.97 -7.44
N ASN A 570 -12.97 -27.06 -7.73
CA ASN A 570 -13.67 -28.30 -8.06
C ASN A 570 -13.50 -29.39 -6.98
N ASN A 571 -13.53 -28.98 -5.70
CA ASN A 571 -13.42 -29.86 -4.52
C ASN A 571 -12.16 -30.75 -4.53
N ASN A 572 -11.04 -30.20 -5.03
CA ASN A 572 -9.74 -30.88 -5.03
C ASN A 572 -8.92 -30.54 -3.79
N MET A 573 -7.93 -31.38 -3.49
CA MET A 573 -6.90 -31.03 -2.52
C MET A 573 -6.20 -29.72 -2.94
N SER A 574 -5.81 -28.90 -1.97
CA SER A 574 -5.16 -27.60 -2.24
C SER A 574 -3.85 -27.72 -3.02
N GLY A 575 -3.09 -28.80 -2.85
CA GLY A 575 -1.75 -28.94 -3.42
C GLY A 575 -0.71 -27.98 -2.82
N ALA A 576 -1.07 -27.30 -1.72
CA ALA A 576 -0.20 -26.36 -1.03
C ALA A 576 0.94 -27.09 -0.30
N LEU A 577 2.10 -26.43 -0.24
CA LEU A 577 3.23 -26.87 0.58
C LEU A 577 2.87 -26.77 2.08
N PRO A 578 3.33 -27.74 2.90
CA PRO A 578 3.17 -27.68 4.36
C PRO A 578 4.12 -26.66 5.00
N ASP A 579 3.88 -26.39 6.29
CA ASP A 579 4.72 -25.53 7.13
C ASP A 579 4.97 -24.13 6.54
N ALA A 580 3.99 -23.62 5.79
CA ALA A 580 4.07 -22.31 5.18
C ALA A 580 3.80 -21.20 6.21
N PRO A 581 4.61 -20.12 6.22
CA PRO A 581 4.40 -18.98 7.10
C PRO A 581 3.28 -18.06 6.58
N VAL A 582 2.96 -17.02 7.34
CA VAL A 582 1.97 -15.99 6.98
C VAL A 582 2.29 -15.37 5.60
N SER A 583 1.27 -14.96 4.85
CA SER A 583 1.44 -14.39 3.51
C SER A 583 2.46 -13.24 3.51
N GLY A 584 3.38 -13.24 2.54
CA GLY A 584 4.47 -12.28 2.39
C GLY A 584 5.72 -12.59 3.23
N HIS A 585 5.64 -13.48 4.23
CA HIS A 585 6.83 -13.89 4.98
C HIS A 585 7.71 -14.80 4.14
N TRP A 586 9.01 -14.81 4.44
CA TRP A 586 9.98 -15.67 3.76
C TRP A 586 9.71 -17.16 4.00
N PHE A 587 9.60 -17.92 2.91
CA PHE A 587 9.34 -19.35 2.90
C PHE A 587 10.48 -20.09 2.19
N SER A 588 11.53 -20.39 2.97
CA SER A 588 12.76 -21.03 2.49
C SER A 588 12.51 -22.31 1.67
N ALA A 589 11.62 -23.19 2.13
CA ALA A 589 11.33 -24.45 1.43
C ALA A 589 10.73 -24.21 0.03
N GLN A 590 9.80 -23.27 -0.10
CA GLN A 590 9.25 -22.89 -1.40
C GLN A 590 10.32 -22.22 -2.27
N PHE A 591 11.14 -21.32 -1.74
CA PHE A 591 12.23 -20.69 -2.49
C PHE A 591 13.19 -21.74 -3.09
N GLN A 592 13.60 -22.72 -2.29
CA GLN A 592 14.48 -23.80 -2.73
C GLN A 592 13.83 -24.68 -3.82
N GLU A 593 12.54 -25.00 -3.68
CA GLU A 593 11.80 -25.76 -4.70
C GLU A 593 11.67 -24.95 -6.01
N LEU A 594 11.33 -23.66 -5.91
CA LEU A 594 11.23 -22.76 -7.06
C LEU A 594 12.55 -22.70 -7.84
N MET A 595 13.67 -22.55 -7.14
CA MET A 595 15.02 -22.54 -7.72
C MET A 595 15.38 -23.86 -8.40
N ALA A 596 15.07 -24.99 -7.76
CA ALA A 596 15.35 -26.32 -8.30
C ALA A 596 14.53 -26.63 -9.56
N ASN A 597 13.29 -26.13 -9.59
CA ASN A 597 12.35 -26.35 -10.69
C ASN A 597 12.29 -25.18 -11.68
N ALA A 598 13.29 -24.30 -11.69
CA ALA A 598 13.31 -23.17 -12.62
C ALA A 598 13.26 -23.61 -14.10
N TYR A 599 12.43 -22.91 -14.89
CA TYR A 599 12.37 -23.08 -16.34
C TYR A 599 12.14 -21.72 -17.03
N PRO A 600 13.07 -21.27 -17.91
CA PRO A 600 14.31 -21.95 -18.30
C PRO A 600 15.27 -22.18 -17.10
N PRO A 601 16.15 -23.19 -17.13
CA PRO A 601 17.12 -23.40 -16.05
C PRO A 601 17.93 -22.13 -15.74
N LEU A 602 18.31 -21.96 -14.47
CA LEU A 602 19.14 -20.85 -13.99
C LEU A 602 20.60 -20.96 -14.43
#